data_AF-A0A9W5MYP9-F1
#
_entry.id   AF-A0A9W5MYP9-F1
#
_cell.length_a   1.000
_cell.length_b   1.000
_cell.length_c   1.000
_cell.angle_alpha   90.00
_cell.angle_beta   90.00
_cell.angle_gamma   90.00
#
_symmetry.space_group_name_H-M   'P 1'
#
loop_
_entity.id
_entity.type
_entity.pdbx_description
1 polymer ?
#
loop_
_entity_poly.entity_id
_entity_poly.type
_entity_poly.pdbx_seq_one_letter_code
_entity_poly.pdbx_strand_id
1 'polypeptide(L)' 'MLNEDITGQVNKDRNVLTGDSPLASNNLGILAADALLKKVASLG' A
#
# COMPACT_ATOMS: atom_id res chain seq x y z
N MET A 1 -3.80 -16.12 7.86
CA MET A 1 -2.94 -14.90 7.84
C MET A 1 -3.21 -14.17 6.53
N LEU A 2 -2.91 -12.87 6.39
CA LEU A 2 -3.27 -12.15 5.15
C LEU A 2 -2.32 -12.46 3.98
N ASN A 3 -1.08 -12.88 4.24
CA ASN A 3 -0.13 -13.37 3.25
C ASN A 3 0.52 -14.64 3.82
N GLU A 4 0.39 -15.78 3.14
CA GLU A 4 1.02 -17.06 3.53
C GLU A 4 2.25 -17.37 2.65
N ASP A 5 2.48 -16.57 1.61
CA ASP A 5 3.54 -16.68 0.61
C ASP A 5 4.24 -15.33 0.35
N ILE A 6 5.40 -15.37 -0.34
CA ILE A 6 6.17 -14.18 -0.78
C ILE A 6 5.83 -13.88 -2.23
N THR A 7 4.95 -12.90 -2.48
CA THR A 7 4.34 -12.69 -3.81
C THR A 7 4.43 -11.26 -4.34
N GLY A 8 4.82 -10.30 -3.50
CA GLY A 8 4.79 -8.87 -3.85
C GLY A 8 3.43 -8.21 -3.63
N GLN A 9 2.54 -8.84 -2.84
CA GLN A 9 1.22 -8.32 -2.52
C GLN A 9 1.31 -7.10 -1.60
N VAL A 10 0.38 -6.16 -1.83
CA VAL A 10 0.18 -4.98 -1.00
C VAL A 10 -1.24 -4.93 -0.47
N ASN A 11 -1.41 -4.44 0.75
CA ASN A 11 -2.72 -4.25 1.36
C ASN A 11 -2.85 -2.89 2.05
N LYS A 12 -4.06 -2.34 2.02
CA LYS A 12 -4.43 -1.11 2.73
C LYS A 12 -5.54 -1.40 3.72
N ASP A 13 -5.28 -1.16 4.99
CA ASP A 13 -6.31 -1.09 6.03
C ASP A 13 -6.34 0.32 6.63
N ARG A 14 -7.41 1.07 6.33
CA ARG A 14 -7.55 2.49 6.70
C ARG A 14 -6.32 3.29 6.25
N ASN A 15 -5.46 3.66 7.19
CA ASN A 15 -4.23 4.44 6.94
C ASN A 15 -2.95 3.60 7.05
N VAL A 16 -3.07 2.30 7.32
CA VAL A 16 -1.93 1.38 7.39
C VAL A 16 -1.78 0.71 6.03
N LEU A 17 -0.63 0.93 5.41
CA LEU A 17 -0.26 0.36 4.13
C LEU A 17 0.85 -0.67 4.36
N THR A 18 0.69 -1.87 3.84
CA THR A 18 1.61 -3.00 4.05
C THR A 18 1.99 -3.64 2.73
N GLY A 19 3.23 -4.15 2.65
CA GLY A 19 3.72 -5.01 1.58
C GLY A 19 4.32 -6.27 2.18
N ASP A 20 4.17 -7.40 1.51
CA ASP A 20 4.58 -8.71 2.04
C ASP A 20 6.10 -8.92 2.06
N SER A 21 6.85 -8.26 1.16
CA SER A 21 8.24 -8.58 0.87
C SER A 21 8.93 -7.47 0.05
N PRO A 22 10.26 -7.54 -0.19
CA PRO A 22 10.95 -6.59 -1.07
C PRO A 22 10.34 -6.51 -2.48
N LEU A 23 9.71 -7.58 -2.98
CA LEU A 23 9.03 -7.60 -4.29
C LEU A 23 7.84 -6.62 -4.33
N ALA A 24 7.23 -6.32 -3.19
CA ALA A 24 6.12 -5.39 -3.08
C ALA A 24 6.53 -3.90 -3.17
N SER A 25 7.84 -3.59 -3.14
CA SER A 25 8.34 -2.21 -2.98
C SER A 25 7.76 -1.23 -3.99
N ASN A 26 7.75 -1.60 -5.28
CA ASN A 26 7.22 -0.73 -6.33
C ASN A 26 5.71 -0.50 -6.16
N ASN A 27 4.95 -1.57 -5.96
CA ASN A 27 3.50 -1.50 -5.82
C ASN A 27 3.09 -0.76 -4.54
N LEU A 28 3.85 -0.92 -3.47
CA LEU A 28 3.61 -0.22 -2.20
C LEU A 28 3.86 1.28 -2.35
N GLY A 29 4.90 1.68 -3.11
CA GLY A 29 5.17 3.07 -3.44
C GLY A 29 4.02 3.72 -4.21
N ILE A 30 3.50 3.04 -5.24
CA ILE A 30 2.33 3.49 -6.00
C ILE A 30 1.10 3.63 -5.10
N LEU A 31 0.79 2.61 -4.30
CA LEU A 31 -0.35 2.62 -3.37
C LEU A 31 -0.24 3.77 -2.35
N ALA A 32 0.97 4.03 -1.83
CA ALA A 32 1.20 5.11 -0.89
C ALA A 32 1.00 6.49 -1.54
N ALA A 33 1.55 6.71 -2.73
CA ALA A 33 1.38 7.95 -3.48
C ALA A 33 -0.11 8.23 -3.73
N ASP A 34 -0.85 7.25 -4.24
CA ASP A 34 -2.29 7.39 -4.52
C ASP A 34 -3.09 7.69 -3.25
N ALA A 35 -2.82 6.98 -2.16
CA ALA A 35 -3.52 7.17 -0.89
C ALA A 35 -3.29 8.57 -0.31
N LEU A 36 -2.06 9.07 -0.37
CA LEU A 36 -1.69 10.40 0.13
C LEU A 36 -2.29 11.51 -0.74
N LEU A 37 -2.16 11.41 -2.06
CA LEU A 37 -2.75 12.39 -2.99
C LEU A 37 -4.27 12.46 -2.83
N LYS A 38 -4.95 11.31 -2.72
CA LYS A 38 -6.40 11.27 -2.46
C LYS A 38 -6.77 11.92 -1.14
N LYS A 39 -5.96 11.72 -0.09
CA LYS A 39 -6.20 12.34 1.22
C LYS A 39 -6.04 13.85 1.16
N VAL A 40 -5.02 14.35 0.48
CA VAL A 40 -4.80 15.80 0.30
C VAL A 40 -5.92 16.42 -0.53
N ALA A 41 -6.33 15.77 -1.62
CA ALA A 41 -7.43 16.24 -2.45
C ALA A 41 -8.77 16.35 -1.67
N SER A 42 -8.98 15.52 -0.64
CA SER A 42 -10.18 15.58 0.19
C SER A 42 -10.13 16.65 1.29
N LEU A 43 -9.06 17.44 1.39
CA LEU A 43 -8.91 18.53 2.38
C LEU A 43 -9.27 19.92 1.80
N GLY A 44 -9.40 20.03 0.48
CA GLY A 44 -9.96 21.20 -0.20
C GLY A 44 -11.47 21.06 -0.39
#